data_AF-A0AB37ZG38-F1
#
_entry.id   AF-A0AB37ZG38-F1
#
_cell.length_a   1.000
_cell.length_b   1.000
_cell.length_c   1.000
_cell.angle_alpha   90.00
_cell.angle_beta   90.00
_cell.angle_gamma   90.00
#
_symmetry.space_group_name_H-M   'P 1'
#
loop_
_entity.id
_entity.type
_entity.pdbx_description
1 polymer ?
#
loop_
_entity_poly.entity_id
_entity_poly.type
_entity_poly.pdbx_seq_one_letter_code
_entity_poly.pdbx_strand_id
1 'polypeptide(L)'
;MSTTPHDLISALSGADMLEIDELHAWQFSLNDDQLAQHHTGTTPTDDAPLLSIECMDGRALRKWHFNLAQVIAARFDGEADAWRISGTAGVHLIKCFAAVSGDNSDLPDDAE
;
A
#
# COMPACT_ATOMS: atom_id res chain seq x y z
N MET A 1 15.57 -4.82 -13.28
CA MET A 1 14.56 -3.85 -13.75
C MET A 1 13.81 -3.37 -12.51
N SER A 2 14.31 -2.33 -11.83
CA SER A 2 13.67 -1.83 -10.62
C SER A 2 12.37 -1.14 -11.02
N THR A 3 11.25 -1.85 -10.93
CA THR A 3 9.93 -1.23 -11.01
C THR A 3 9.77 -0.38 -9.75
N THR A 4 10.18 0.88 -9.82
CA THR A 4 9.73 1.87 -8.85
C THR A 4 8.20 1.81 -8.86
N PRO A 5 7.54 1.53 -7.71
CA PRO A 5 6.10 1.40 -7.68
C PRO A 5 5.49 2.73 -8.15
N HIS A 6 4.81 2.68 -9.30
CA HIS A 6 4.17 3.86 -9.88
C HIS A 6 2.85 4.17 -9.18
N ASP A 7 2.27 3.17 -8.49
CA ASP A 7 0.96 3.19 -7.87
C ASP A 7 0.99 2.65 -6.44
N LEU A 8 0.11 3.18 -5.59
CA LEU A 8 -0.06 2.74 -4.20
C LEU A 8 -0.36 1.24 -4.12
N ILE A 9 -1.16 0.72 -5.06
CA ILE A 9 -1.49 -0.71 -5.16
C ILE A 9 -0.23 -1.58 -5.29
N SER A 10 0.69 -1.19 -6.18
CA SER A 10 1.95 -1.92 -6.37
C SER A 10 2.85 -1.84 -5.15
N ALA A 11 2.88 -0.68 -4.49
CA ALA A 11 3.61 -0.52 -3.23
C ALA A 11 3.04 -1.41 -2.13
N LEU A 12 1.72 -1.50 -2.00
CA LEU A 12 1.04 -2.35 -1.01
C LEU A 12 1.24 -3.84 -1.29
N SER A 13 1.23 -4.25 -2.56
CA SER A 13 1.44 -5.64 -2.95
C SER A 13 2.83 -6.17 -2.60
N GLY A 14 3.83 -5.29 -2.49
CA GLY A 14 5.19 -5.63 -2.06
C GLY A 14 5.52 -5.18 -0.63
N ALA A 15 4.56 -4.62 0.09
CA ALA A 15 4.74 -4.18 1.47
C ALA A 15 4.47 -5.34 2.42
N ASP A 16 5.30 -5.47 3.46
CA ASP A 16 5.02 -6.36 4.59
C ASP A 16 4.45 -5.59 5.78
N MET A 17 4.77 -4.30 5.86
CA MET A 17 4.35 -3.41 6.95
C MET A 17 3.85 -2.09 6.39
N LEU A 18 2.89 -1.50 7.08
CA LEU A 18 2.23 -0.26 6.67
C LEU A 18 2.06 0.67 7.87
N GLU A 19 2.25 1.97 7.66
CA GLU A 19 1.86 3.00 8.61
C GLU A 19 0.83 3.93 7.98
N ILE A 20 -0.16 4.35 8.75
CA ILE A 20 -1.16 5.34 8.35
C ILE A 20 -1.23 6.45 9.39
N ASP A 21 -1.02 7.71 8.98
CA ASP A 21 -0.97 8.88 9.88
C ASP A 21 -0.08 8.67 11.12
N GLU A 22 1.13 8.18 10.92
CA GLU A 22 2.09 7.88 11.99
C GLU A 22 1.64 6.75 12.95
N LEU A 23 0.61 5.98 12.60
CA LEU A 23 0.17 4.77 13.30
C LEU A 23 0.58 3.51 12.54
N HIS A 24 1.27 2.61 13.23
CA HIS A 24 1.64 1.30 12.68
C HIS A 24 0.38 0.43 12.49
N ALA A 25 0.15 0.03 11.25
CA ALA A 25 -0.79 -1.03 10.94
C ALA A 25 -0.20 -2.36 11.37
N TRP A 26 -0.96 -3.08 12.20
CA TRP A 26 -0.59 -4.44 12.59
C TRP A 26 -1.06 -5.45 11.54
N GLN A 27 -2.08 -5.09 10.75
CA GLN A 27 -2.58 -5.88 9.64
C GLN A 27 -3.17 -4.97 8.57
N PHE A 28 -2.98 -5.35 7.32
CA PHE A 28 -3.74 -4.81 6.21
C PHE A 28 -4.09 -5.93 5.22
N SER A 29 -5.10 -5.70 4.39
CA SER A 29 -5.54 -6.65 3.37
C SER A 29 -6.04 -5.92 2.14
N LEU A 30 -5.74 -6.49 0.98
CA LEU A 30 -6.20 -6.03 -0.33
C LEU A 30 -7.26 -6.99 -0.86
N ASN A 31 -8.30 -6.46 -1.49
CA ASN A 31 -9.30 -7.29 -2.16
C ASN A 31 -8.78 -7.70 -3.55
N ASP A 32 -8.23 -8.91 -3.64
CA ASP A 32 -7.68 -9.46 -4.88
C ASP A 32 -8.69 -9.48 -6.03
N ASP A 33 -9.97 -9.69 -5.74
CA ASP A 33 -11.03 -9.72 -6.75
C ASP A 33 -11.20 -8.34 -7.42
N GLN A 34 -11.24 -7.27 -6.62
CA GLN A 34 -11.30 -5.89 -7.11
C GLN A 34 -10.03 -5.52 -7.88
N LEU A 35 -8.87 -6.01 -7.44
CA LEU A 35 -7.60 -5.80 -8.11
C LEU A 35 -7.55 -6.48 -9.49
N ALA A 36 -8.03 -7.72 -9.59
CA ALA A 36 -8.15 -8.45 -10.84
C ALA A 36 -9.18 -7.79 -11.78
N GLN A 37 -10.30 -7.32 -11.24
CA GLN A 37 -11.31 -6.56 -12.00
C GLN A 37 -10.70 -5.27 -12.56
N HIS A 38 -9.93 -4.52 -11.77
CA HIS A 38 -9.20 -3.34 -12.24
C HIS A 38 -8.25 -3.67 -13.40
N HIS A 39 -7.46 -4.74 -13.28
CA HIS A 39 -6.56 -5.17 -14.36
C HIS A 39 -7.28 -5.59 -15.64
N THR A 40 -8.51 -6.11 -15.53
CA THR A 40 -9.33 -6.49 -16.69
C THR A 40 -10.17 -5.34 -17.25
N GLY A 41 -10.11 -4.15 -16.63
CA GLY A 41 -10.92 -2.99 -17.01
C GLY A 41 -12.39 -3.12 -16.60
N THR A 42 -12.70 -4.02 -15.66
CA THR A 42 -14.05 -4.26 -15.15
C THR A 42 -14.27 -3.37 -13.93
N THR A 43 -15.37 -2.62 -13.93
CA THR A 43 -15.74 -1.80 -12.76
C THR A 43 -16.28 -2.71 -11.65
N PRO A 44 -15.78 -2.60 -10.42
CA PRO A 44 -16.34 -3.34 -9.31
C PRO A 44 -17.82 -2.99 -9.12
N THR A 45 -18.65 -4.02 -8.99
CA THR A 45 -20.08 -3.87 -8.66
C THR A 45 -20.30 -3.82 -7.14
N ASP A 46 -19.30 -4.27 -6.38
CA ASP A 46 -19.39 -4.42 -4.94
C ASP A 46 -18.86 -3.17 -4.21
N ASP A 47 -19.54 -2.79 -3.12
CA ASP A 47 -19.19 -1.64 -2.28
C ASP A 47 -18.08 -1.97 -1.26
N ALA A 48 -17.53 -3.20 -1.28
CA ALA A 48 -16.43 -3.57 -0.41
C ALA A 48 -15.19 -2.68 -0.63
N PRO A 49 -14.47 -2.35 0.46
CA PRO A 49 -13.23 -1.62 0.35
C PRO A 49 -12.16 -2.46 -0.36
N LEU A 50 -11.36 -1.82 -1.22
CA LEU A 50 -10.20 -2.46 -1.83
C LEU A 50 -9.12 -2.70 -0.78
N LEU A 51 -8.88 -1.72 0.08
CA LEU A 51 -7.82 -1.73 1.07
C LEU A 51 -8.43 -1.60 2.46
N SER A 52 -8.15 -2.58 3.31
CA SER A 52 -8.49 -2.57 4.72
C SER A 52 -7.21 -2.51 5.54
N ILE A 53 -7.10 -1.51 6.42
CA ILE A 53 -5.95 -1.29 7.29
C ILE A 53 -6.43 -1.33 8.74
N GLU A 54 -5.74 -2.09 9.58
CA GLU A 54 -6.01 -2.19 11.00
C GLU A 54 -4.77 -1.77 11.81
N CYS A 55 -4.95 -0.79 12.70
CA CYS A 55 -3.91 -0.30 13.61
C CYS A 55 -4.36 -0.46 15.07
N MET A 56 -3.40 -0.59 15.99
CA MET A 56 -3.66 -0.50 17.42
C MET A 56 -3.17 0.85 17.96
N ASP A 57 -4.11 1.65 18.44
CA ASP A 57 -3.88 2.89 19.19
C ASP A 57 -3.99 2.57 20.68
N GLY A 58 -2.88 2.12 21.27
CA GLY A 58 -2.82 1.63 22.66
C GLY A 58 -3.64 0.35 22.86
N ARG A 59 -4.89 0.50 23.33
CA ARG A 59 -5.85 -0.62 23.49
C ARG A 59 -7.04 -0.54 22.53
N ALA A 60 -7.15 0.54 21.77
CA ALA A 60 -8.23 0.73 20.80
C ALA A 60 -7.76 0.27 19.42
N LEU A 61 -8.56 -0.55 18.76
CA LEU A 61 -8.31 -0.94 17.37
C LEU A 61 -8.97 0.08 16.45
N ARG A 62 -8.18 0.66 15.54
CA ARG A 62 -8.64 1.59 14.51
C ARG A 62 -8.60 0.89 13.16
N LYS A 63 -9.66 1.02 12.38
CA LYS A 63 -9.76 0.46 11.04
C LYS A 63 -9.97 1.57 10.02
N TRP A 64 -9.24 1.51 8.92
CA TRP A 64 -9.44 2.36 7.76
C TRP A 64 -9.76 1.50 6.56
N HIS A 65 -10.74 1.95 5.78
CA HIS A 65 -11.22 1.27 4.59
C HIS A 65 -11.18 2.26 3.44
N PHE A 66 -10.50 1.87 2.36
CA PHE A 66 -10.40 2.68 1.16
C PHE A 66 -10.90 1.89 -0.04
N ASN A 67 -11.72 2.54 -0.86
CA ASN A 67 -12.18 1.94 -2.12
C ASN A 67 -11.12 2.05 -3.22
N LEU A 68 -11.31 1.30 -4.30
CA LEU A 68 -10.39 1.28 -5.44
C LEU A 68 -10.12 2.69 -6.00
N ALA A 69 -11.15 3.51 -6.16
CA ALA A 69 -10.99 4.87 -6.69
C ALA A 69 -10.12 5.75 -5.78
N GLN A 70 -10.24 5.64 -4.45
CA GLN A 70 -9.40 6.36 -3.49
C GLN A 70 -7.94 5.91 -3.56
N VAL A 71 -7.70 4.60 -3.66
CA VAL A 71 -6.35 4.03 -3.74
C VAL A 71 -5.67 4.40 -5.06
N ILE A 72 -6.38 4.39 -6.19
CA ILE A 72 -5.86 4.86 -7.49
C ILE A 72 -5.65 6.37 -7.50
N ALA A 73 -6.53 7.14 -6.85
CA ALA A 73 -6.38 8.59 -6.72
C ALA A 73 -5.26 8.99 -5.74
N ALA A 74 -4.69 8.04 -5.01
CA ALA A 74 -3.60 8.30 -4.07
C ALA A 74 -2.36 8.78 -4.83
N ARG A 75 -1.66 9.75 -4.26
CA ARG A 75 -0.45 10.32 -4.87
C ARG A 75 0.74 10.12 -3.95
N PHE A 76 1.83 9.62 -4.52
CA PHE A 76 3.09 9.54 -3.80
C PHE A 76 3.64 10.95 -3.56
N ASP A 77 4.02 11.22 -2.31
CA ASP A 77 4.72 12.42 -1.91
C ASP A 77 6.15 12.07 -1.53
N GLY A 78 7.10 12.54 -2.34
CA GLY A 78 8.53 12.27 -2.14
C GLY A 78 9.17 13.08 -0.99
N GLU A 79 8.53 14.14 -0.49
CA GLU A 79 9.03 14.85 0.70
C GLU A 79 8.71 14.07 1.99
N ALA A 80 7.49 13.52 2.09
CA ALA A 80 7.05 12.71 3.21
C ALA A 80 7.48 11.23 3.09
N ASP A 81 7.92 10.82 1.90
CA ASP A 81 8.15 9.42 1.51
C ASP A 81 6.89 8.56 1.77
N ALA A 82 5.72 9.11 1.41
CA ALA A 82 4.43 8.54 1.78
C ALA A 82 3.36 8.80 0.71
N TRP A 83 2.38 7.91 0.63
CA TRP A 83 1.23 8.01 -0.25
C TRP A 83 0.11 8.81 0.41
N ARG A 84 -0.27 9.93 -0.19
CA ARG A 84 -1.44 10.71 0.21
C ARG A 84 -2.70 10.11 -0.39
N ILE A 85 -3.59 9.61 0.46
CA ILE A 85 -4.90 9.09 0.07
C ILE A 85 -6.01 9.92 0.71
N SER A 86 -7.08 10.20 -0.02
CA SER A 86 -8.25 10.92 0.52
C SER A 86 -9.29 9.93 1.03
N GLY A 87 -9.38 9.79 2.35
CA GLY A 87 -10.39 8.99 3.04
C GLY A 87 -11.70 9.75 3.27
N THR A 88 -12.62 9.11 3.99
CA THR A 88 -13.91 9.73 4.39
C THR A 88 -13.75 10.75 5.52
N ALA A 89 -12.72 10.61 6.35
CA ALA A 89 -12.43 11.49 7.49
C ALA A 89 -11.44 12.62 7.15
N GLY A 90 -10.77 12.56 6.00
CA GLY A 90 -9.73 13.51 5.62
C GLY A 90 -8.68 12.88 4.70
N VAL A 91 -7.59 13.62 4.47
CA VAL A 91 -6.41 13.07 3.79
C VAL A 91 -5.57 12.31 4.81
N HIS A 92 -5.14 11.11 4.44
CA HIS A 92 -4.29 10.24 5.23
C HIS A 92 -2.96 10.01 4.51
N LEU A 93 -1.88 9.87 5.29
CA LEU A 93 -0.56 9.52 4.78
C LEU A 93 -0.27 8.05 5.04
N ILE A 94 -0.13 7.26 3.97
CA ILE A 94 0.22 5.84 4.04
C ILE A 94 1.68 5.67 3.68
N LYS A 95 2.47 5.13 4.60
CA LYS A 95 3.86 4.73 4.34
C LYS A 95 3.92 3.21 4.23
N CYS A 96 4.38 2.74 3.07
CA CYS A 96 4.55 1.31 2.80
C CYS A 96 5.99 0.93 3.12
N PHE A 97 6.17 -0.02 4.04
CA PHE A 97 7.45 -0.63 4.33
C PHE A 97 7.50 -1.98 3.62
N ALA A 98 8.11 -1.98 2.44
CA ALA A 98 8.58 -3.21 1.85
C ALA A 98 9.67 -3.77 2.76
N ALA A 99 9.58 -5.04 3.15
CA ALA A 99 10.79 -5.72 3.56
C ALA A 99 11.76 -5.56 2.39
N VAL A 100 12.93 -4.99 2.65
CA VAL A 100 14.03 -5.05 1.68
C VAL A 100 14.21 -6.54 1.42
N SER A 101 13.62 -7.04 0.35
CA SER A 101 14.09 -8.24 -0.31
C SER A 101 15.53 -7.88 -0.61
N GLY A 102 16.45 -8.40 0.20
CA GLY A 102 17.86 -8.18 0.03
C GLY A 102 18.17 -8.58 -1.40
N ASP A 103 18.32 -7.58 -2.26
CA ASP A 103 18.96 -7.75 -3.55
C ASP A 103 20.43 -7.98 -3.20
N ASN A 104 20.72 -9.19 -2.73
CA ASN A 104 22.07 -9.72 -2.59
C ASN A 104 22.53 -10.10 -4.00
N SER A 105 22.52 -9.12 -4.91
CA SER A 105 23.35 -9.14 -6.10
C SER A 105 24.81 -8.92 -5.65
N ASP A 106 25.31 -9.86 -4.84
CA ASP A 106 26.74 -10.15 -4.75
C ASP A 106 27.09 -10.78 -6.11
N LEU A 107 27.47 -9.92 -7.06
CA LEU A 107 28.14 -10.37 -8.28
C LEU A 107 29.36 -11.16 -7.82
N PRO A 108 29.58 -12.40 -8.29
CA PRO A 108 30.77 -13.15 -7.92
C PRO A 108 32.00 -12.34 -8.33
N ASP A 109 32.86 -12.05 -7.36
CA ASP A 109 34.21 -11.50 -7.56
C ASP A 109 35.06 -12.60 -8.23
N ASP A 110 34.87 -12.78 -9.53
CA ASP A 110 35.71 -13.63 -10.39
C ASP A 110 36.35 -12.71 -11.45
N ALA A 111 37.46 -12.07 -11.07
CA ALA A 111 38.44 -11.51 -12.01
C ALA A 111 39.80 -11.17 -11.34
N GLU A 112 40.62 -12.20 -11.07
CA GLU A 112 41.99 -12.40 -11.61
C GLU A 112 42.82 -13.41 -10.79
#